data_AF-A0A0D0Y5P3-F1
#
_entry.id   AF-A0A0D0Y5P3-F1
#
_cell.length_a   1.000
_cell.length_b   1.000
_cell.length_c   1.000
_cell.angle_alpha   90.00
_cell.angle_beta   90.00
_cell.angle_gamma   90.00
#
_symmetry.space_group_name_H-M   'P 1'
#
loop_
_entity.id
_entity.type
_entity.pdbx_description
1 polymer ?
#
loop_
_entity_poly.entity_id
_entity_poly.type
_entity_poly.pdbx_seq_one_letter_code
_entity_poly.pdbx_strand_id
1 'polypeptide(L)' 'MFGAVQDAAVVALESQQESVRALNQLYQERRDTLVTALNQLGWHVAQPQGTFLSGVRYHKAMMVKHLRI' A
#
# COMPACT_ATOMS: atom_id res chain seq x y z
N MET A 1 -28.98 18.41 1.97
CA MET A 1 -28.84 17.73 3.27
C MET A 1 -28.53 16.26 2.99
N PHE A 2 -27.43 15.70 3.52
CA PHE A 2 -26.94 14.34 3.20
C PHE A 2 -27.16 13.35 4.36
N GLY A 3 -28.34 13.38 4.99
CA GLY A 3 -28.62 12.65 6.23
C GLY A 3 -28.31 11.15 6.15
N ALA A 4 -28.69 10.49 5.05
CA ALA A 4 -28.41 9.06 4.85
C ALA A 4 -26.91 8.70 4.90
N VAL A 5 -26.02 9.58 4.41
CA VAL A 5 -24.57 9.35 4.47
C VAL A 5 -24.05 9.56 5.89
N GLN A 6 -24.64 10.50 6.64
CA GLN A 6 -24.28 10.76 8.03
C GLN A 6 -24.71 9.59 8.93
N ASP A 7 -25.93 9.07 8.76
CA ASP A 7 -26.41 7.90 9.49
C ASP A 7 -25.55 6.67 9.18
N ALA A 8 -25.21 6.46 7.90
CA ALA A 8 -24.29 5.39 7.50
C ALA A 8 -22.89 5.56 8.12
N ALA A 9 -22.39 6.79 8.22
CA ALA A 9 -21.10 7.07 8.85
C ALA A 9 -21.12 6.80 10.37
N VAL A 10 -22.21 7.14 11.07
CA VAL A 10 -22.38 6.79 12.49
C VAL A 10 -22.34 5.29 12.68
N VAL A 11 -23.13 4.54 11.91
CA VAL A 11 -23.13 3.06 11.96
C VAL A 11 -21.75 2.50 11.65
N ALA A 12 -21.07 3.05 10.63
CA ALA A 12 -19.72 2.61 10.27
C ALA A 12 -18.71 2.86 11.40
N LEU A 13 -18.81 3.98 12.13
CA LEU A 13 -17.89 4.32 13.23
C LEU A 13 -18.19 3.55 14.54
N GLU A 14 -19.46 3.26 14.83
CA GLU A 14 -19.88 2.59 16.06
C GLU A 14 -19.87 1.06 15.98
N SER A 15 -19.95 0.51 14.77
CA SER A 15 -19.91 -0.94 14.53
C SER A 15 -18.53 -1.55 14.79
N GLN A 16 -18.47 -2.89 14.84
CA GLN A 16 -17.21 -3.62 14.95
C GLN A 16 -16.33 -3.36 13.71
N GLN A 17 -15.10 -2.94 13.95
CA GLN A 17 -14.16 -2.50 12.91
C GLN A 17 -13.41 -3.66 12.20
N GLU A 18 -14.01 -4.85 12.13
CA GLU A 18 -13.37 -6.03 11.54
C GLU A 18 -13.11 -5.87 10.03
N SER A 19 -14.00 -5.18 9.32
CA SER A 19 -13.79 -4.85 7.90
C SER A 19 -12.52 -4.02 7.67
N VAL A 20 -12.26 -3.05 8.55
CA VAL A 20 -11.04 -2.21 8.51
C VAL A 20 -9.80 -3.04 8.84
N ARG A 21 -9.87 -3.91 9.85
CA ARG A 21 -8.76 -4.81 10.22
C ARG A 21 -8.40 -5.77 9.10
N ALA A 22 -9.40 -6.43 8.51
CA ALA A 22 -9.20 -7.32 7.38
C ALA A 22 -8.62 -6.59 6.16
N LEU A 23 -9.11 -5.38 5.88
CA LEU A 23 -8.59 -4.55 4.79
C LEU A 23 -7.12 -4.14 5.02
N ASN A 24 -6.78 -3.75 6.25
CA ASN A 24 -5.41 -3.41 6.63
C ASN A 24 -4.47 -4.61 6.48
N GLN A 25 -4.89 -5.79 6.94
CA GLN A 25 -4.11 -7.02 6.79
C GLN A 25 -3.88 -7.35 5.31
N LEU A 26 -4.93 -7.31 4.49
CA LEU A 26 -4.83 -7.58 3.06
C LEU A 26 -3.85 -6.62 2.36
N TYR A 27 -3.92 -5.32 2.67
CA TYR A 27 -3.00 -4.36 2.08
C TYR A 27 -1.57 -4.50 2.59
N GLN A 28 -1.39 -4.90 3.85
CA GLN A 28 -0.08 -5.23 4.40
C GLN A 28 0.55 -6.41 3.66
N GLU A 29 -0.17 -7.50 3.47
CA GLU A 29 0.31 -8.69 2.73
C GLU A 29 0.75 -8.34 1.30
N ARG A 30 -0.07 -7.54 0.60
CA ARG A 30 0.23 -7.06 -0.76
C ARG A 30 1.48 -6.18 -0.79
N ARG A 31 1.60 -5.24 0.14
CA ARG A 31 2.76 -4.35 0.29
C ARG A 31 4.03 -5.16 0.54
N ASP A 32 3.96 -6.11 1.46
CA ASP A 32 5.13 -6.91 1.88
C ASP A 32 5.62 -7.78 0.73
N THR A 33 4.70 -8.36 -0.05
CA THR A 33 5.02 -9.08 -1.29
C THR A 33 5.71 -8.18 -2.31
N LEU A 34 5.18 -6.98 -2.57
CA LEU A 34 5.75 -6.04 -3.53
C LEU A 34 7.14 -5.56 -3.09
N VAL A 35 7.31 -5.16 -1.83
CA VAL A 35 8.59 -4.69 -1.28
C VAL A 35 9.63 -5.80 -1.34
N THR A 36 9.25 -7.04 -1.04
CA THR A 36 10.15 -8.20 -1.14
C THR A 36 10.60 -8.41 -2.58
N ALA A 37 9.68 -8.42 -3.54
CA ALA A 37 10.01 -8.59 -4.96
C ALA A 37 10.91 -7.46 -5.49
N LEU A 38 10.62 -6.20 -5.13
CA LEU A 38 11.43 -5.05 -5.53
C LEU A 38 12.86 -5.15 -4.96
N ASN A 39 13.01 -5.51 -3.68
CA ASN A 39 14.32 -5.70 -3.07
C ASN A 39 15.09 -6.87 -3.72
N GLN A 40 14.43 -7.96 -4.07
CA GLN A 40 15.03 -9.07 -4.83
C GLN A 40 15.51 -8.64 -6.22
N LEU A 41 14.80 -7.73 -6.88
CA LEU A 41 15.19 -7.13 -8.15
C LEU A 41 16.33 -6.09 -8.00
N GLY A 42 16.79 -5.80 -6.78
CA GLY A 42 17.83 -4.82 -6.49
C GLY A 42 17.32 -3.38 -6.32
N TRP A 43 16.00 -3.18 -6.27
CA TRP A 43 15.38 -1.90 -5.95
C TRP A 43 15.29 -1.81 -4.42
N HIS A 44 16.24 -1.13 -3.79
CA HIS A 44 16.27 -0.94 -2.34
C HIS A 44 15.08 -0.09 -1.86
N VAL A 45 13.99 -0.76 -1.48
CA VAL A 45 12.74 -0.16 -1.03
C VAL A 45 12.56 -0.43 0.46
N ALA A 46 12.44 0.65 1.24
CA ALA A 46 12.11 0.55 2.66
C ALA A 46 10.62 0.22 2.83
N GLN A 47 10.31 -0.65 3.79
CA GLN A 47 8.93 -1.00 4.11
C GLN A 47 8.22 0.21 4.74
N PRO A 48 7.15 0.76 4.13
CA PRO A 48 6.46 1.92 4.67
C PRO A 48 5.60 1.53 5.87
N GLN A 49 5.64 2.30 6.96
CA GLN A 49 5.10 1.89 8.26
C GLN A 49 3.57 1.99 8.41
N GLY A 50 2.85 2.66 7.51
CA GLY A 50 1.40 2.87 7.71
C GLY A 50 0.57 3.27 6.50
N THR A 51 1.15 3.28 5.30
CA THR A 51 0.41 3.60 4.07
C THR A 51 0.60 2.50 3.05
N PHE A 52 -0.40 2.33 2.19
CA PHE A 52 -0.33 1.46 1.02
C PHE A 52 0.69 1.98 -0.02
N LEU A 53 1.05 3.27 0.05
CA LEU A 53 1.98 3.88 -0.89
C LEU A 53 3.43 3.53 -0.53
N SER A 54 4.12 2.83 -1.43
CA SER A 54 5.57 2.63 -1.32
C SER A 54 6.29 3.70 -2.13
N GLY A 55 7.00 4.61 -1.45
CA GLY A 55 7.87 5.59 -2.08
C GLY A 55 9.13 4.92 -2.61
N VAL A 56 9.10 4.49 -3.87
CA VAL A 56 10.26 3.89 -4.53
C VAL A 56 11.18 5.02 -5.02
N ARG A 57 12.45 5.02 -4.57
CA ARG A 57 13.46 5.93 -5.14
C ARG A 57 13.93 5.38 -6.48
N TYR A 58 13.72 6.13 -7.56
CA TYR A 58 14.25 5.80 -8.87
C TYR A 58 15.78 5.89 -8.87
N HIS A 59 16.48 4.78 -9.00
CA HIS A 59 17.92 4.80 -9.22
C HIS A 59 18.22 4.88 -10.72
N LYS A 60 18.65 6.06 -11.18
CA LYS A 60 18.94 6.36 -12.60
C LYS A 60 19.85 5.31 -13.28
N ALA A 61 20.76 4.70 -12.54
CA ALA A 61 21.68 3.67 -13.06
C ALA A 61 20.97 2.39 -13.54
N MET A 62 19.74 2.13 -13.09
CA MET A 62 19.01 0.90 -13.42
C MET A 62 18.31 0.94 -14.78
N MET A 63 17.96 2.13 -15.28
CA MET A 63 17.34 2.27 -16.62
C MET A 63 18.31 1.95 -17.78
N VAL A 64 19.63 1.92 -17.51
CA VAL A 64 20.64 1.74 -18.57
C VAL A 64 20.99 0.26 -18.79
N LYS A 65 20.63 -0.65 -17.88
CA LYS A 65 21.04 -2.08 -17.97
C LYS A 65 20.24 -2.93 -18.97
N HIS A 66 19.14 -2.42 -19.53
CA HIS A 66 18.29 -3.17 -20.47
C HIS A 66 18.15 -2.52 -21.86
N LEU A 67 18.86 -1.42 -22.12
CA LEU A 67 18.93 -0.81 -23.45
C LEU A 67 20.28 -1.16 -24.07
N ARG A 68 20.42 -2.40 -24.56
CA ARG A 68 21.41 -2.70 -25.61
C ARG A 68 20.76 -2.31 -26.94
N ILE A 69 21.11 -1.13 -27.43
CA ILE A 69 21.12 -0.82 -28.86
C ILE A 69 22.56 -0.55 -29.22
#